data_AF-A0A142GVK9-F1
#
_entry.id   AF-A0A142GVK9-F1
#
_cell.length_a   1.000
_cell.length_b   1.000
_cell.length_c   1.000
_cell.angle_alpha   90.00
_cell.angle_beta   90.00
_cell.angle_gamma   90.00
#
_symmetry.space_group_name_H-M   'P 1'
#
loop_
_entity.id
_entity.type
_entity.pdbx_description
1 polymer ?
#
loop_
_entity_poly.entity_id
_entity_poly.type
_entity_poly.pdbx_seq_one_letter_code
_entity_poly.pdbx_strand_id
1 'polypeptide(L)'
;MSRSLKKGPYTDPKLLKKIEDMNETGKKVVRTWSRASTIFPQMVGHTLAVHDGRRHVPIYITENMVGHKLGEFAPTRTYRGH
;
A
#
# COMPACT_ATOMS: atom_id res chain seq x y z
N MET A 1 -14.20 -2.51 5.58
CA MET A 1 -14.99 -3.30 4.60
C MET A 1 -14.09 -4.33 3.96
N SER A 2 -14.16 -5.56 4.46
CA SER A 2 -13.47 -6.72 3.86
C SER A 2 -14.19 -7.13 2.58
N ARG A 3 -13.44 -7.59 1.58
CA ARG A 3 -14.02 -8.22 0.38
C ARG A 3 -14.55 -9.60 0.76
N SER A 4 -15.49 -10.12 -0.02
CA SER A 4 -15.94 -11.51 0.09
C SER A 4 -14.76 -12.46 -0.02
N LEU A 5 -14.68 -13.43 0.90
CA LEU A 5 -13.61 -14.45 0.98
C LEU A 5 -13.37 -15.17 -0.35
N LYS A 6 -14.43 -15.43 -1.13
CA LYS A 6 -14.34 -16.09 -2.45
C LYS A 6 -13.54 -15.31 -3.49
N LYS A 7 -13.44 -13.98 -3.37
CA LYS A 7 -12.86 -13.09 -4.39
C LYS A 7 -11.40 -12.69 -4.13
N GLY A 8 -10.81 -13.19 -3.04
CA GLY A 8 -9.45 -12.87 -2.63
C GLY A 8 -9.22 -11.41 -2.23
N PRO A 9 -8.04 -11.12 -1.66
CA PRO A 9 -7.58 -9.75 -1.43
C PRO A 9 -7.44 -9.00 -2.76
N TYR A 10 -7.78 -7.71 -2.74
CA TYR A 10 -7.70 -6.86 -3.93
C TYR A 10 -6.42 -6.07 -3.93
N THR A 11 -5.79 -5.98 -5.10
CA THR A 11 -4.73 -5.02 -5.37
C THR A 11 -4.92 -4.46 -6.76
N ASP A 12 -4.56 -3.19 -6.91
CA ASP A 12 -4.54 -2.54 -8.21
C ASP A 12 -3.54 -3.23 -9.14
N PRO A 13 -3.96 -3.70 -10.33
CA PRO A 13 -3.07 -4.43 -11.25
C PRO A 13 -1.84 -3.62 -11.68
N LYS A 14 -1.96 -2.28 -11.80
CA LYS A 14 -0.83 -1.43 -12.17
C LYS A 14 0.17 -1.30 -11.02
N LEU A 15 -0.32 -1.26 -9.79
CA LEU A 15 0.54 -1.28 -8.60
C LEU A 15 1.29 -2.60 -8.49
N LEU A 16 0.58 -3.72 -8.70
CA LEU A 16 1.18 -5.06 -8.62
C LEU A 16 2.31 -5.23 -9.65
N LYS A 17 2.02 -4.93 -10.92
CA LYS A 17 3.00 -5.01 -12.00
C LYS A 17 4.25 -4.18 -11.73
N LYS A 18 4.09 -2.94 -11.25
CA LYS A 18 5.23 -2.08 -10.90
C LYS A 18 6.10 -2.68 -9.79
N ILE A 19 5.50 -3.37 -8.83
CA ILE A 19 6.25 -3.98 -7.73
C ILE A 19 6.99 -5.22 -8.22
N GLU A 20 6.37 -6.03 -9.07
CA GLU A 20 7.02 -7.17 -9.73
C GLU A 20 8.24 -6.71 -10.54
N ASP A 21 8.08 -5.72 -11.42
CA ASP A 21 9.17 -5.15 -12.23
C ASP A 21 10.31 -4.59 -11.35
N MET A 22 9.97 -4.05 -10.17
CA MET A 22 10.93 -3.47 -9.23
C MET A 22 11.63 -4.49 -8.34
N ASN A 23 11.03 -5.67 -8.17
CA ASN A 23 11.69 -6.76 -7.47
C ASN A 23 12.90 -7.27 -8.27
N GLU A 24 12.84 -7.17 -9.61
CA GLU A 24 13.93 -7.54 -10.52
C GLU A 24 14.98 -6.42 -10.67
N THR A 25 14.56 -5.16 -10.68
CA THR A 25 15.43 -4.02 -11.04
C THR A 25 15.96 -3.21 -9.84
N GLY A 26 15.35 -3.33 -8.66
CA GLY A 26 15.79 -2.70 -7.41
C GLY A 26 14.76 -1.80 -6.70
N LYS A 27 15.07 -1.43 -5.46
CA LYS A 27 14.15 -0.75 -4.53
C LYS A 27 14.07 0.76 -4.81
N LYS A 28 12.97 1.23 -5.41
CA LYS A 28 12.59 2.66 -5.50
C LYS A 28 11.30 2.95 -4.73
N VAL A 29 11.00 4.23 -4.54
CA VAL A 29 9.73 4.69 -3.96
C VAL A 29 8.63 4.63 -5.02
N VAL A 30 7.55 3.89 -4.73
CA VAL A 30 6.38 3.80 -5.63
C VAL A 30 5.26 4.69 -5.12
N ARG A 31 4.83 5.64 -5.95
CA ARG A 31 3.65 6.46 -5.66
C ARG A 31 2.36 5.72 -6.00
N THR A 32 1.41 5.72 -5.08
CA THR A 32 0.12 5.06 -5.25
C THR A 32 -1.04 5.90 -4.71
N TRP A 33 -2.12 5.92 -5.47
CA TRP A 33 -3.43 6.43 -5.05
C TRP A 33 -4.37 5.30 -4.60
N SER A 34 -3.99 4.05 -4.86
CA SER A 34 -4.82 2.89 -4.57
C SER A 34 -4.71 2.48 -3.10
N ARG A 35 -5.36 3.26 -2.23
CA ARG A 35 -5.47 3.00 -0.78
C ARG A 35 -6.23 1.71 -0.46
N ALA A 36 -7.05 1.22 -1.39
CA ALA A 36 -7.86 0.02 -1.21
C ALA A 36 -7.07 -1.29 -1.38
N SER A 37 -5.87 -1.21 -1.95
CA SER A 37 -5.01 -2.38 -2.20
C SER A 37 -4.53 -3.00 -0.90
N THR A 38 -4.54 -4.32 -0.87
CA THR A 38 -4.00 -5.13 0.22
C THR A 38 -2.50 -5.35 0.01
N ILE A 39 -1.76 -5.28 1.10
CA ILE A 39 -0.32 -5.52 1.10
C ILE A 39 -0.06 -7.01 0.88
N PHE A 40 0.65 -7.32 -0.20
CA PHE A 40 1.10 -8.68 -0.52
C PHE A 40 2.54 -8.91 -0.04
N PRO A 41 2.95 -10.17 0.20
CA PRO A 41 4.33 -10.50 0.62
C PRO A 41 5.41 -9.94 -0.32
N GLN A 42 5.16 -9.92 -1.63
CA GLN A 42 6.06 -9.33 -2.63
C GLN A 42 6.28 -7.82 -2.50
N MET A 43 5.48 -7.12 -1.69
CA MET A 43 5.65 -5.69 -1.43
C MET A 43 6.58 -5.41 -0.24
N VAL A 44 6.98 -6.44 0.51
CA VAL A 44 7.84 -6.30 1.69
C VAL A 44 9.22 -5.78 1.28
N GLY A 45 9.72 -4.80 2.03
CA GLY A 45 11.00 -4.15 1.74
C GLY A 45 10.93 -3.04 0.69
N HIS A 46 9.75 -2.73 0.14
CA HIS A 46 9.51 -1.57 -0.69
C HIS A 46 8.97 -0.39 0.11
N THR A 47 9.25 0.83 -0.37
CA THR A 47 8.65 2.05 0.16
C THR A 47 7.52 2.50 -0.75
N LEU A 48 6.29 2.51 -0.23
CA LEU A 48 5.10 2.93 -0.95
C LEU A 48 4.67 4.31 -0.45
N ALA A 49 4.65 5.28 -1.36
CA ALA A 49 4.17 6.62 -1.09
C ALA A 49 2.65 6.66 -1.36
N VAL A 50 1.86 6.53 -0.29
CA VAL A 50 0.39 6.42 -0.34
C VAL A 50 -0.25 7.80 -0.24
N HIS A 51 -1.17 8.12 -1.13
CA HIS A 51 -1.90 9.38 -1.10
C HIS A 51 -2.87 9.46 0.10
N ASP A 52 -2.76 10.48 0.94
CA ASP A 52 -3.64 10.69 2.12
C ASP A 52 -4.83 11.63 1.84
N GLY A 53 -4.90 12.22 0.64
CA GLY A 53 -5.88 13.25 0.27
C GLY A 53 -5.25 14.62 -0.01
N ARG A 54 -4.03 14.86 0.48
CA ARG A 54 -3.27 16.10 0.26
C ARG A 54 -1.87 15.85 -0.28
N ARG A 55 -1.17 14.84 0.24
CA ARG A 55 0.21 14.50 -0.10
C ARG A 55 0.39 12.98 -0.17
N HIS A 56 1.56 12.56 -0.64
CA HIS A 56 1.93 11.15 -0.59
C HIS A 56 2.80 10.91 0.65
N VAL A 57 2.33 10.04 1.54
CA VAL A 57 3.04 9.65 2.76
C VAL A 57 3.91 8.43 2.44
N PRO A 58 5.24 8.51 2.56
CA PRO A 58 6.13 7.37 2.34
C PRO A 58 6.01 6.39 3.50
N ILE A 59 5.63 5.16 3.19
CA ILE A 59 5.49 4.06 4.17
C ILE A 59 6.42 2.94 3.74
N TYR A 60 7.33 2.53 4.61
CA TYR A 60 8.16 1.35 4.41
C TYR A 60 7.38 0.10 4.83
N ILE A 61 7.24 -0.86 3.92
CA ILE A 61 6.42 -2.06 4.14
C ILE A 61 7.24 -3.16 4.82
N THR A 62 6.79 -3.59 6.00
CA THR A 62 7.34 -4.73 6.77
C THR A 62 6.43 -5.95 6.68
N GLU A 63 6.95 -7.14 7.02
CA GLU A 63 6.18 -8.40 6.99
C GLU A 63 4.90 -8.36 7.84
N ASN A 64 4.93 -7.71 9.01
CA ASN A 64 3.77 -7.57 9.88
C ASN A 64 2.60 -6.77 9.27
N MET A 65 2.83 -6.07 8.16
CA MET A 65 1.80 -5.29 7.46
C MET A 65 1.07 -6.11 6.38
N VAL A 66 1.52 -7.34 6.08
CA VAL A 66 0.89 -8.20 5.07
C VAL A 66 -0.56 -8.51 5.47
N GLY A 67 -1.47 -8.42 4.51
CA GLY A 67 -2.91 -8.60 4.73
C GLY A 67 -3.68 -7.34 5.10
N HIS A 68 -3.00 -6.29 5.57
CA HIS A 68 -3.60 -4.98 5.80
C HIS A 68 -3.79 -4.18 4.51
N LYS A 69 -4.61 -3.13 4.55
CA LYS A 69 -4.77 -2.19 3.43
C LYS A 69 -3.78 -1.03 3.54
N LEU A 70 -3.28 -0.57 2.40
CA LEU A 70 -2.39 0.61 2.34
C LEU A 70 -3.01 1.86 2.97
N GLY A 71 -4.33 2.01 2.87
CA GLY A 71 -5.05 3.15 3.44
C GLY A 71 -5.06 3.19 4.97
N GLU A 72 -4.76 2.09 5.67
CA GLU A 72 -4.71 2.03 7.14
C GLU A 72 -3.48 2.76 7.69
N PHE A 73 -2.40 2.80 6.92
CA PHE A 73 -1.13 3.43 7.31
C PHE A 73 -1.02 4.90 6.89
N ALA A 74 -2.01 5.43 6.18
CA ALA A 74 -2.06 6.82 5.69
C ALA A 74 -3.31 7.53 6.24
N PRO A 75 -3.21 8.22 7.40
CA PRO A 75 -4.34 8.91 8.00
C PRO A 75 -4.78 10.10 7.14
N THR A 76 -6.08 10.23 6.89
CA THR A 76 -6.63 11.25 5.98
C THR A 76 -7.07 12.53 6.69
N ARG A 77 -7.27 12.48 8.00
CA ARG A 77 -7.68 13.62 8.83
C ARG A 77 -6.68 13.80 9.95
N THR A 78 -6.13 15.00 10.07
CA THR A 78 -5.41 15.43 11.27
C THR A 78 -6.44 15.74 12.35
N TYR A 79 -6.72 14.78 13.22
CA TYR A 79 -7.46 15.02 14.45
C TYR A 79 -6.46 15.55 15.49
N ARG A 80 -6.70 16.76 16.01
CA ARG A 80 -5.85 17.46 16.99
C ARG A 80 -6.54 17.58 18.36
N GLY A 81 -7.37 16.61 18.74
CA GLY A 81 -8.10 16.67 20.01
C GLY A 81 -7.17 16.80 21.23
N HIS A 82 -7.64 17.53 22.24
CA HIS A 82 -7.10 17.55 23.60
C HIS A 82 -7.54 16.31 24.37
#